data_AF-A0A6V7JZB7-F1
#
_entry.id   AF-A0A6V7JZB7-F1
#
_cell.length_a   1.000
_cell.length_b   1.000
_cell.length_c   1.000
_cell.angle_alpha   90.00
_cell.angle_beta   90.00
_cell.angle_gamma   90.00
#
_symmetry.space_group_name_H-M   'P 1'
#
loop_
_entity.id
_entity.type
_entity.pdbx_description
1 polymer ?
#
loop_
_entity_poly.entity_id
_entity_poly.type
_entity_poly.pdbx_seq_one_letter_code
_entity_poly.pdbx_strand_id
1 'polypeptide(L)'
;VLVVILGCIGSALVFVVEHLGTVFEMAISLKALLDGPILGLFVLGMTVPWVKTRGAIVGSALSLLIMTWVVFASSWYDSQGLIPNDNLPVSIKGCEYPLNETIIPTDPPISPEDEAPIIYRLSFMYYTLVGSFLTVFIAVIVSVILKETDCSGVNPDHITPFMK
;
A
#
# COMPACT_ATOMS: atom_id res chain seq x y z
N VAL A 1 3.41 -30.87 -11.94
CA VAL A 1 3.84 -31.09 -10.54
C VAL A 1 3.82 -29.80 -9.73
N LEU A 2 4.57 -28.75 -10.12
CA LEU A 2 4.59 -27.45 -9.42
C LEU A 2 3.20 -26.81 -9.22
N VAL A 3 2.38 -26.75 -10.27
CA VAL A 3 1.01 -26.21 -10.20
C VAL A 3 0.13 -27.00 -9.23
N VAL A 4 0.24 -28.33 -9.23
CA VAL A 4 -0.53 -29.21 -8.35
C VAL A 4 -0.11 -29.00 -6.89
N ILE A 5 1.19 -28.90 -6.62
CA ILE A 5 1.72 -28.65 -5.27
C ILE A 5 1.25 -27.28 -4.76
N LEU A 6 1.41 -26.21 -5.56
CA LEU A 6 0.98 -24.86 -5.18
C LEU A 6 -0.54 -24.77 -5.01
N GLY A 7 -1.32 -25.47 -5.84
CA GLY A 7 -2.78 -25.54 -5.73
C GLY A 7 -3.25 -26.22 -4.44
N CYS A 8 -2.62 -27.34 -4.07
CA CYS A 8 -2.90 -28.01 -2.79
C CYS A 8 -2.54 -27.12 -1.59
N ILE A 9 -1.38 -26.47 -1.62
CA ILE A 9 -0.94 -25.56 -0.55
C ILE A 9 -1.89 -24.36 -0.43
N GLY A 10 -2.25 -23.74 -1.54
CA GLY A 10 -3.15 -22.58 -1.56
C GLY A 10 -4.54 -22.92 -1.01
N SER A 11 -5.09 -24.07 -1.41
CA SER A 11 -6.39 -24.55 -0.93
C SER A 11 -6.37 -24.83 0.58
N ALA A 12 -5.28 -25.39 1.11
CA ALA A 12 -5.12 -25.61 2.54
C ALA A 12 -5.00 -24.29 3.33
N LEU A 13 -4.33 -23.27 2.77
CA LEU A 13 -4.16 -21.96 3.40
C LEU A 13 -5.49 -21.21 3.60
N VAL A 14 -6.48 -21.40 2.73
CA VAL A 14 -7.79 -20.71 2.83
C VAL A 14 -8.47 -21.00 4.17
N PHE A 15 -8.43 -22.24 4.65
CA PHE A 15 -8.99 -22.60 5.97
C PHE A 15 -8.28 -21.90 7.13
N VAL A 16 -7.03 -21.49 6.95
CA VAL A 16 -6.25 -20.77 7.97
C VAL A 16 -6.57 -19.27 7.94
N VAL A 17 -6.81 -18.70 6.75
CA VAL A 17 -7.13 -17.28 6.55
C VAL A 17 -8.38 -16.85 7.33
N GLU A 18 -9.39 -17.73 7.45
CA GLU A 18 -10.60 -17.47 8.23
C GLU A 18 -10.34 -17.20 9.72
N HIS A 19 -9.21 -17.69 10.26
CA HIS A 19 -8.84 -17.50 11.67
C HIS A 19 -7.81 -16.37 11.90
N LEU A 20 -7.29 -15.75 10.84
CA LEU A 20 -6.15 -14.82 10.95
C LEU A 20 -6.54 -13.38 11.25
N GLY A 21 -7.82 -12.98 11.15
CA GLY A 21 -8.31 -11.65 11.57
C GLY A 21 -7.39 -10.50 11.16
N THR A 22 -6.92 -9.73 12.15
CA THR A 22 -5.99 -8.59 11.97
C THR A 22 -4.63 -8.98 11.37
N VAL A 23 -4.15 -10.22 11.57
CA VAL A 23 -2.88 -10.70 10.99
C VAL A 23 -2.96 -10.78 9.47
N PHE A 24 -4.13 -11.12 8.93
CA PHE A 24 -4.34 -11.18 7.48
C PHE A 24 -4.30 -9.79 6.84
N GLU A 25 -4.90 -8.80 7.50
CA GLU A 25 -4.84 -7.40 7.06
C GLU A 25 -3.40 -6.86 7.01
N MET A 26 -2.60 -7.19 8.01
CA MET A 26 -1.18 -6.85 8.05
C MET A 26 -0.40 -7.51 6.91
N ALA A 27 -0.71 -8.77 6.60
CA ALA A 27 -0.11 -9.48 5.48
C ALA A 27 -0.47 -8.86 4.12
N ILE A 28 -1.73 -8.45 3.92
CA ILE A 28 -2.16 -7.73 2.71
C ILE A 28 -1.42 -6.40 2.58
N SER A 29 -1.29 -5.67 3.68
CA SER A 29 -0.57 -4.39 3.71
C SER A 29 0.92 -4.57 3.36
N LEU A 30 1.57 -5.60 3.89
CA LEU A 30 2.96 -5.95 3.53
C LEU A 30 3.09 -6.38 2.06
N LYS A 31 2.11 -7.11 1.53
CA LYS A 31 2.07 -7.42 0.09
C LYS A 31 1.97 -6.14 -0.74
N ALA A 32 1.10 -5.20 -0.35
CA ALA A 32 0.94 -3.92 -1.03
C ALA A 32 2.25 -3.10 -1.06
N LEU A 33 3.07 -3.20 0.00
CA LEU A 33 4.40 -2.58 0.09
C LEU A 33 5.40 -3.11 -0.94
N LEU A 34 5.31 -4.39 -1.30
CA LEU A 34 6.20 -5.00 -2.30
C LEU A 34 5.69 -4.73 -3.72
N ASP A 35 4.38 -4.86 -3.92
CA ASP A 35 3.75 -4.66 -5.22
C ASP A 35 3.85 -3.18 -5.69
N GLY A 36 3.85 -2.22 -4.76
CA GLY A 36 3.94 -0.78 -5.06
C GLY A 36 5.21 -0.38 -5.82
N PRO A 37 6.43 -0.61 -5.28
CA PRO A 37 7.68 -0.34 -5.95
C PRO A 37 7.87 -1.12 -7.25
N ILE A 38 7.37 -2.36 -7.33
CA ILE A 38 7.42 -3.17 -8.56
C ILE A 38 6.59 -2.50 -9.66
N LEU A 39 5.37 -2.10 -9.34
CA LEU A 39 4.49 -1.35 -10.25
C LEU A 39 5.14 -0.01 -10.64
N GLY A 40 5.69 0.73 -9.68
CA GLY A 40 6.36 2.00 -9.94
C GLY A 40 7.58 1.86 -10.85
N LEU A 41 8.38 0.82 -10.67
CA LEU A 41 9.52 0.52 -11.53
C LEU A 41 9.09 0.16 -12.96
N PHE A 42 8.00 -0.60 -13.09
CA PHE A 42 7.41 -0.93 -14.38
C PHE A 42 6.89 0.31 -15.10
N VAL A 43 6.14 1.17 -14.40
CA VAL A 43 5.66 2.46 -14.94
C VAL A 43 6.82 3.35 -15.33
N LEU A 44 7.86 3.47 -14.49
CA LEU A 44 9.07 4.23 -14.77
C LEU A 44 9.77 3.74 -16.04
N GLY A 45 9.93 2.43 -16.21
CA GLY A 45 10.55 1.84 -17.40
C GLY A 45 9.77 2.12 -18.70
N MET A 46 8.44 2.22 -18.62
CA MET A 46 7.60 2.55 -19.79
C MET A 46 7.52 4.05 -20.07
N THR A 47 7.53 4.89 -19.03
CA THR A 47 7.20 6.32 -19.11
C THR A 47 8.39 7.25 -18.97
N VAL A 48 9.59 6.74 -18.64
CA VAL A 48 10.78 7.56 -18.37
C VAL A 48 12.05 6.82 -18.83
N PRO A 49 12.38 6.85 -20.14
CA PRO A 49 13.48 6.04 -20.68
C PRO A 49 14.88 6.57 -20.33
N TRP A 50 15.00 7.81 -19.83
CA TRP A 50 16.28 8.39 -19.43
C TRP A 50 16.74 7.99 -18.02
N VAL A 51 15.88 7.33 -17.24
CA VAL A 51 16.23 6.89 -15.88
C VAL A 51 17.06 5.62 -15.95
N LYS A 52 18.28 5.70 -15.43
CA LYS A 52 19.25 4.61 -15.41
C LYS A 52 19.11 3.73 -14.16
N THR A 53 19.77 2.58 -14.19
CA THR A 53 19.68 1.53 -13.16
C THR A 53 19.96 2.02 -11.74
N ARG A 54 20.91 2.95 -11.51
CA ARG A 54 21.21 3.41 -10.15
C ARG A 54 20.08 4.26 -9.57
N GLY A 55 19.50 5.16 -10.37
CA GLY A 55 18.31 5.93 -9.95
C GLY A 55 17.10 5.02 -9.67
N ALA A 56 16.90 4.00 -10.52
CA ALA A 56 15.86 3.00 -10.33
C ALA A 56 16.02 2.17 -9.04
N ILE A 57 17.24 1.71 -8.74
CA ILE A 57 17.54 0.93 -7.52
C ILE A 57 17.41 1.79 -6.26
N VAL A 58 17.97 3.01 -6.28
CA VAL A 58 17.90 3.91 -5.12
C VAL A 58 16.46 4.35 -4.89
N GLY A 59 15.71 4.67 -5.95
CA GLY A 59 14.30 5.05 -5.87
C GLY A 59 13.40 3.95 -5.31
N SER A 60 13.61 2.70 -5.72
CA SER A 60 12.87 1.55 -5.18
C SER A 60 13.25 1.24 -3.73
N ALA A 61 14.54 1.31 -3.38
CA ALA A 61 14.97 1.11 -2.00
C ALA A 61 14.43 2.19 -1.05
N LEU A 62 14.54 3.47 -1.42
CA LEU A 62 14.09 4.58 -0.55
C LEU A 62 12.56 4.56 -0.38
N SER A 63 11.81 4.34 -1.46
CA SER A 63 10.35 4.28 -1.39
C SER A 63 9.88 3.10 -0.54
N LEU A 64 10.52 1.93 -0.65
CA LEU A 64 10.21 0.78 0.19
C LEU A 64 10.48 1.08 1.67
N LEU A 65 11.58 1.76 2.01
CA LEU A 65 11.88 2.17 3.38
C LEU A 65 10.83 3.16 3.93
N ILE A 66 10.47 4.18 3.15
CA ILE A 66 9.46 5.17 3.55
C ILE A 66 8.10 4.49 3.75
N MET A 67 7.72 3.58 2.84
CA MET A 67 6.43 2.89 2.93
C MET A 67 6.39 1.90 4.10
N THR A 68 7.50 1.21 4.36
CA THR A 68 7.64 0.36 5.55
C THR A 68 7.48 1.17 6.82
N TRP A 69 8.05 2.37 6.88
CA TRP A 69 7.87 3.28 8.02
C TRP A 69 6.40 3.70 8.19
N VAL A 70 5.71 4.06 7.10
CA VAL A 70 4.28 4.45 7.13
C VAL A 70 3.40 3.31 7.63
N VAL A 71 3.60 2.08 7.14
CA VAL A 71 2.82 0.91 7.57
C VAL A 71 3.09 0.57 9.02
N PHE A 72 4.35 0.63 9.46
CA PHE A 72 4.69 0.39 10.86
C PHE A 72 4.03 1.41 11.78
N ALA A 73 4.07 2.69 11.41
CA ALA A 73 3.39 3.75 12.15
C ALA A 73 1.86 3.58 12.15
N SER A 74 1.25 3.26 11.00
CA SER A 74 -0.19 2.99 10.91
C SER A 74 -0.62 1.83 11.81
N SER A 75 0.15 0.73 11.80
CA SER A 75 -0.08 -0.44 12.67
C SER A 75 0.06 -0.10 14.15
N TRP A 76 0.99 0.80 14.48
CA TRP A 76 1.21 1.28 15.83
C TRP A 76 0.02 2.12 16.33
N TYR A 77 -0.53 3.01 15.50
CA TYR A 77 -1.72 3.78 15.84
C TYR A 77 -2.97 2.91 15.94
N ASP A 78 -3.11 1.91 15.08
CA ASP A 78 -4.20 0.93 15.14
C ASP A 78 -4.17 0.13 16.46
N SER A 79 -2.98 -0.32 16.86
CA SER A 79 -2.78 -1.04 18.12
C SER A 79 -3.12 -0.21 19.37
N GLN A 80 -3.13 1.12 19.26
CA GLN A 80 -3.53 2.01 20.36
C GLN A 80 -5.01 2.38 20.32
N GLY A 81 -5.78 1.95 19.32
CA GLY A 81 -7.21 2.30 19.16
C GLY A 81 -7.44 3.76 18.78
N LEU A 82 -6.42 4.47 18.28
CA LEU A 82 -6.49 5.88 17.87
C LEU A 82 -7.02 6.07 16.43
N ILE A 83 -7.36 4.97 15.76
CA ILE A 83 -8.02 4.99 14.46
C ILE A 83 -9.52 4.82 14.72
N PRO A 84 -10.34 5.88 14.53
CA PRO A 84 -11.78 5.75 14.66
C PRO A 84 -12.26 4.73 13.64
N ASN A 85 -12.68 3.56 14.12
CA ASN A 85 -13.46 2.61 13.35
C ASN A 85 -14.86 3.22 13.19
N ASP A 86 -14.98 4.15 12.25
CA ASP A 86 -16.27 4.62 11.71
C ASP A 86 -16.89 3.46 10.91
N ASN A 87 -17.28 2.40 11.61
CA ASN A 87 -18.19 1.42 11.06
C ASN A 87 -19.45 2.18 10.71
N LEU A 88 -19.81 2.21 9.42
CA LEU A 88 -21.03 2.87 8.98
C LEU A 88 -22.19 2.37 9.85
N PRO A 89 -22.98 3.27 10.46
CA PRO A 89 -24.02 2.86 11.38
C PRO A 89 -25.01 1.96 10.65
N VAL A 90 -25.06 0.69 11.06
CA VAL A 90 -26.01 -0.27 10.50
C VAL A 90 -27.41 0.17 10.93
N SER A 91 -28.21 0.63 9.96
CA SER A 91 -29.57 1.09 10.26
C SER A 91 -30.48 -0.11 10.49
N ILE A 92 -30.90 -0.31 11.74
CA ILE A 92 -31.90 -1.32 12.15
C ILE A 92 -33.35 -0.81 12.09
N LYS A 93 -33.61 0.32 11.41
CA LYS A 93 -34.96 0.89 11.31
C LYS A 93 -35.90 -0.07 10.56
N GLY A 94 -36.76 -0.77 11.29
CA GLY A 94 -37.82 -1.64 10.74
C GLY A 94 -37.69 -3.13 11.04
N CYS A 95 -36.80 -3.53 11.94
CA CYS A 95 -36.62 -4.93 12.32
C CYS A 95 -37.51 -5.32 13.53
N GLU A 96 -38.57 -6.11 13.31
CA GLU A 96 -39.50 -6.62 14.34
C GLU A 96 -39.01 -7.95 14.97
N TYR A 97 -37.77 -8.00 15.45
CA TYR A 97 -37.28 -9.14 16.23
C TYR A 97 -36.70 -8.66 17.56
N PRO A 98 -36.89 -9.40 18.68
CA PRO A 98 -36.30 -9.04 19.96
C PRO A 98 -34.79 -9.26 19.88
N LEU A 99 -34.06 -8.22 19.47
CA LEU A 99 -32.62 -8.14 19.68
C LEU A 99 -32.39 -8.03 21.18
N ASN A 100 -31.80 -9.07 21.76
CA ASN A 100 -31.05 -8.89 23.01
C ASN A 100 -29.90 -7.93 22.65
N GLU A 101 -30.04 -6.66 23.00
CA GLU A 101 -28.98 -5.69 22.73
C GLU A 101 -27.75 -6.04 23.57
N THR A 102 -26.77 -6.68 22.94
CA THR A 102 -25.39 -6.40 23.31
C THR A 102 -25.16 -4.95 22.88
N ILE A 103 -25.31 -4.04 23.83
CA ILE A 103 -24.83 -2.66 23.72
C ILE A 103 -23.36 -2.81 23.38
N ILE A 104 -23.02 -2.67 22.09
CA ILE A 104 -21.63 -2.55 21.67
C ILE A 104 -21.17 -1.27 22.37
N PRO A 105 -20.22 -1.35 23.31
CA PRO A 105 -19.77 -0.16 24.02
C PRO A 105 -19.32 0.82 22.96
N THR A 106 -20.03 1.94 22.84
CA THR A 106 -19.53 3.09 22.10
C THR A 106 -18.24 3.48 22.81
N ASP A 107 -17.11 3.22 22.17
CA ASP A 107 -15.82 3.68 22.66
C ASP A 107 -15.93 5.19 22.96
N PRO A 108 -15.35 5.66 24.08
CA PRO A 108 -15.44 7.06 24.46
C PRO A 108 -15.00 7.95 23.29
N PRO A 109 -15.66 9.10 23.07
CA PRO A 109 -15.29 10.00 21.99
C PRO A 109 -13.81 10.37 22.13
N ILE A 110 -13.00 9.90 21.17
CA ILE A 110 -11.57 10.20 21.09
C ILE A 110 -11.47 11.72 20.92
N SER A 111 -10.69 12.38 21.77
CA SER A 111 -10.49 13.83 21.65
C SER A 111 -9.83 14.11 20.28
N PRO A 112 -10.23 15.17 19.55
CA PRO A 112 -9.65 15.51 18.24
C PRO A 112 -8.13 15.78 18.30
N GLU A 113 -7.54 15.90 19.49
CA GLU A 113 -6.11 16.04 19.73
C GLU A 113 -5.34 14.70 19.81
N ASP A 114 -6.04 13.57 19.96
CA ASP A 114 -5.47 12.21 19.97
C ASP A 114 -5.71 11.47 18.63
N GLU A 115 -6.30 12.12 17.64
CA GLU A 115 -6.55 11.49 16.33
C GLU A 115 -5.25 11.25 15.56
N ALA A 116 -5.08 10.03 15.04
CA ALA A 116 -3.98 9.72 14.15
C ALA A 116 -4.01 10.67 12.93
N PRO A 117 -2.86 11.27 12.54
CA PRO A 117 -2.79 12.11 11.35
C PRO A 117 -3.38 11.40 10.14
N ILE A 118 -4.07 12.15 9.25
CA ILE A 118 -4.77 11.61 8.06
C ILE A 118 -3.90 10.65 7.24
N ILE A 119 -2.58 10.87 7.21
CA ILE A 119 -1.61 10.03 6.49
C ILE A 119 -1.58 8.58 7.03
N TYR A 120 -1.85 8.37 8.32
CA TYR A 120 -1.86 7.07 8.98
C TYR A 120 -3.25 6.41 9.04
N ARG A 121 -4.31 7.18 8.74
CA ARG A 121 -5.69 6.67 8.53
C ARG A 121 -5.94 6.20 7.09
N LEU A 122 -4.92 6.23 6.24
CA LEU A 122 -5.05 5.89 4.83
C LEU A 122 -5.31 4.39 4.66
N SER A 123 -6.37 4.02 3.94
CA SER A 123 -6.70 2.60 3.72
C SER A 123 -5.55 1.87 3.02
N PHE A 124 -5.30 0.62 3.43
CA PHE A 124 -4.22 -0.21 2.90
C PHE A 124 -4.22 -0.36 1.37
N MET A 125 -5.39 -0.22 0.72
CA MET A 125 -5.54 -0.21 -0.74
C MET A 125 -4.73 0.89 -1.43
N TYR A 126 -4.55 2.05 -0.77
CA TYR A 126 -3.80 3.16 -1.33
C TYR A 126 -2.29 2.98 -1.20
N TYR A 127 -1.79 2.10 -0.33
CA TYR A 127 -0.35 1.91 -0.12
C TYR A 127 0.38 1.48 -1.39
N THR A 128 -0.23 0.62 -2.22
CA THR A 128 0.35 0.26 -3.52
C THR A 128 0.49 1.47 -4.45
N LEU A 129 -0.53 2.32 -4.50
CA LEU A 129 -0.55 3.49 -5.37
C LEU A 129 0.45 4.55 -4.91
N VAL A 130 0.42 4.92 -3.63
CA VAL A 130 1.38 5.88 -3.07
C VAL A 130 2.81 5.33 -3.16
N GLY A 131 3.00 4.02 -2.91
CA GLY A 131 4.27 3.32 -3.09
C GLY A 131 4.83 3.46 -4.51
N SER A 132 3.98 3.22 -5.52
CA SER A 132 4.31 3.38 -6.95
C SER A 132 4.66 4.83 -7.32
N PHE A 133 3.88 5.80 -6.84
CA PHE A 133 4.15 7.22 -7.10
C PHE A 133 5.48 7.66 -6.47
N LEU A 134 5.73 7.22 -5.24
CA LEU A 134 6.95 7.54 -4.52
C LEU A 134 8.18 6.92 -5.20
N THR A 135 8.06 5.69 -5.71
CA THR A 135 9.15 5.05 -6.49
C THR A 135 9.52 5.89 -7.70
N VAL A 136 8.53 6.27 -8.51
CA VAL A 136 8.75 7.05 -9.73
C VAL A 136 9.35 8.41 -9.40
N PHE A 137 8.77 9.11 -8.41
CA PHE A 137 9.21 10.45 -8.02
C PHE A 137 10.66 10.45 -7.50
N ILE A 138 10.99 9.55 -6.57
CA ILE A 138 12.35 9.45 -6.02
C ILE A 138 13.33 9.00 -7.10
N ALA A 139 12.98 8.02 -7.94
CA ALA A 139 13.85 7.55 -9.00
C ALA A 139 14.20 8.67 -10.00
N VAL A 140 13.22 9.48 -10.40
CA VAL A 140 13.44 10.64 -11.28
C VAL A 140 14.35 11.68 -10.61
N ILE A 141 14.06 12.06 -9.35
CA ILE A 141 14.87 13.04 -8.61
C ILE A 141 16.33 12.56 -8.48
N VAL A 142 16.52 11.32 -8.06
CA VAL A 142 17.86 10.73 -7.89
C VAL A 142 18.58 10.69 -9.24
N SER A 143 17.92 10.28 -10.32
CA SER A 143 18.53 10.29 -11.65
C SER A 143 18.93 11.69 -12.15
N VAL A 144 18.18 12.73 -11.80
CA VAL A 144 18.53 14.12 -12.11
C VAL A 144 19.74 14.59 -11.27
N ILE A 145 19.73 14.32 -9.96
CA ILE A 145 20.83 14.70 -9.06
C ILE A 145 22.14 14.02 -9.45
N LEU A 146 22.09 12.72 -9.76
CA LEU A 146 23.26 11.95 -10.19
C LEU A 146 23.72 12.32 -11.61
N LYS A 147 22.99 13.19 -12.34
CA LYS A 147 23.22 13.52 -13.75
C LYS A 147 23.35 12.27 -14.63
N GLU A 148 22.65 11.19 -14.27
CA GLU A 148 22.63 9.94 -15.04
C GLU A 148 21.61 9.96 -16.18
N THR A 149 21.07 11.15 -16.48
CA THR A 149 20.12 11.43 -17.55
C THR A 149 20.85 11.45 -18.90
N ASP A 150 21.35 10.29 -19.33
CA ASP A 150 21.98 10.13 -20.63
C ASP A 150 20.94 9.73 -21.67
N CYS A 151 20.36 10.72 -22.35
CA CYS A 151 19.41 10.51 -23.44
C CYS A 151 20.08 9.99 -24.72
N SER A 152 21.41 9.93 -24.79
CA SER A 152 22.17 9.58 -26.00
C SER A 152 22.02 8.10 -26.40
N GLY A 153 21.69 7.24 -25.44
CA GLY A 153 21.42 5.82 -25.66
C GLY A 153 19.96 5.48 -26.01
N VAL A 154 19.05 6.46 -25.98
CA VAL A 154 17.62 6.22 -26.19
C VAL A 154 17.24 6.63 -27.61
N ASN A 155 16.83 5.65 -28.42
CA ASN A 155 16.45 5.90 -29.80
C ASN A 155 15.08 6.62 -29.85
N PRO A 156 14.99 7.89 -30.31
CA PRO A 156 13.80 8.73 -30.20
C PRO A 156 12.58 8.23 -31.01
N ASP A 157 12.78 7.23 -31.87
CA ASP A 157 11.69 6.57 -32.62
C ASP A 157 10.96 5.48 -31.82
N HIS A 158 11.51 5.07 -30.66
CA HIS A 158 10.91 4.05 -29.78
C HIS A 158 10.26 4.66 -28.53
N ILE A 159 10.22 5.99 -28.43
CA ILE A 159 9.62 6.72 -27.30
C ILE A 159 8.19 7.11 -27.67
N THR A 160 7.28 7.07 -26.70
CA THR A 160 5.91 7.55 -26.86
C THR A 160 5.90 9.05 -27.22
N PRO A 161 4.99 9.49 -28.12
CA PRO A 161 5.01 10.85 -28.67
C PRO A 161 4.80 11.97 -27.64
N PHE A 162 4.37 11.63 -26.42
CA PHE A 162 4.23 12.58 -25.31
C PHE A 162 5.57 13.08 -24.73
N MET A 163 6.70 12.47 -25.13
CA MET A 163 8.02 12.74 -24.54
C MET A 163 9.09 13.07 -25.59
N LYS A 164 8.66 13.39 -26.81
CA LYS A 164 9.53 13.90 -27.88
C LYS A 164 9.84 15.38 -27.68
#